data_AF-A0A5Q0UJM0-F1
#
_entry.id   AF-A0A5Q0UJM0-F1
#
_cell.length_a   1.000
_cell.length_b   1.000
_cell.length_c   1.000
_cell.angle_alpha   90.00
_cell.angle_beta   90.00
_cell.angle_gamma   90.00
#
_symmetry.space_group_name_H-M   'P 1'
#
loop_
_entity.id
_entity.type
_entity.pdbx_description
1 polymer ?
#
loop_
_entity_poly.entity_id
_entity_poly.type
_entity_poly.pdbx_seq_one_letter_code
_entity_poly.pdbx_strand_id
1 'polypeptide(L)'
;MSTETESGDDLEERITNFLRRNFPQIQMHGGSAAIQNIDREEGTVTIQLGGACSGCGISPMTIQAIKTRMTKEIPEIDTVHANTGMDGSEGMAGGASPSMPGDSRGGEIGDDDEGPEAPF
;
A
#
# COMPACT_ATOMS: atom_id res chain seq x y z
N MET A 1 19.71 -37.67 10.56
CA MET A 1 20.28 -36.37 10.17
C MET A 1 19.10 -35.48 9.79
N SER A 2 18.65 -34.61 10.70
CA SER A 2 17.66 -33.54 10.45
C SER A 2 17.72 -32.56 11.63
N THR A 3 18.68 -31.64 11.63
CA THR A 3 18.79 -30.58 12.66
C THR A 3 19.09 -29.23 12.01
N GLU A 4 18.48 -28.95 10.85
CA GLU A 4 18.77 -27.74 10.07
C GLU A 4 17.52 -26.93 9.68
N THR A 5 16.29 -27.42 9.93
CA THR A 5 15.06 -26.70 9.57
C THR A 5 14.30 -26.07 10.74
N GLU A 6 14.58 -26.43 11.99
CA GLU A 6 13.78 -25.97 13.14
C GLU A 6 13.80 -24.45 13.28
N SER A 7 14.96 -23.82 13.14
CA SER A 7 15.07 -22.36 13.25
C SER A 7 14.42 -21.62 12.07
N GLY A 8 14.24 -22.29 10.92
CA GLY A 8 13.67 -21.79 9.66
C GLY A 8 12.28 -21.19 9.85
N ASP A 9 11.40 -22.06 10.30
CA ASP A 9 9.99 -21.80 10.53
C ASP A 9 9.75 -20.84 11.70
N ASP A 10 10.61 -20.86 12.74
CA ASP A 10 10.45 -20.01 13.93
C ASP A 10 10.45 -18.50 13.61
N LEU A 11 11.40 -18.06 12.78
CA LEU A 11 11.55 -16.64 12.44
C LEU A 11 10.45 -16.16 11.48
N GLU A 12 10.10 -16.98 10.49
CA GLU A 12 9.01 -16.70 9.56
C GLU A 12 7.67 -16.58 10.31
N GLU A 13 7.41 -17.50 11.24
CA GLU A 13 6.21 -17.49 12.06
C GLU A 13 6.18 -16.28 13.00
N ARG A 14 7.32 -15.89 13.58
CA ARG A 14 7.47 -14.65 14.37
C ARG A 14 7.13 -13.41 13.55
N ILE A 15 7.68 -13.28 12.34
CA ILE A 15 7.41 -12.14 11.45
C ILE A 15 5.92 -12.11 11.07
N THR A 16 5.35 -13.27 10.75
CA THR A 16 3.93 -13.40 10.41
C THR A 16 3.03 -12.99 11.58
N ASN A 17 3.34 -13.47 12.78
CA ASN A 17 2.61 -13.11 14.01
C ASN A 17 2.77 -11.64 14.35
N PHE A 18 3.98 -11.08 14.19
CA PHE A 18 4.25 -9.66 14.35
C PHE A 18 3.34 -8.81 13.43
N LEU A 19 3.27 -9.14 12.14
CA LEU A 19 2.43 -8.41 11.18
C LEU A 19 0.95 -8.50 11.54
N ARG A 20 0.45 -9.68 11.93
CA ARG A 20 -0.94 -9.87 12.35
C ARG A 20 -1.28 -9.08 13.62
N ARG A 21 -0.37 -9.02 14.59
CA ARG A 21 -0.60 -8.37 15.89
C ARG A 21 -0.43 -6.85 15.84
N ASN A 22 0.60 -6.37 15.15
CA ASN A 22 0.95 -4.94 15.11
C ASN A 22 0.31 -4.18 13.95
N PHE A 23 -0.06 -4.88 12.86
CA PHE A 23 -0.63 -4.29 11.66
C PHE A 23 -1.90 -5.03 11.17
N PRO A 24 -2.88 -5.33 12.05
CA PRO A 24 -4.12 -6.01 11.65
C PRO A 24 -4.89 -5.24 10.57
N GLN A 25 -4.71 -3.91 10.52
CA GLN A 25 -5.33 -3.05 9.51
C GLN A 25 -5.01 -3.47 8.07
N ILE A 26 -3.85 -4.08 7.82
CA ILE A 26 -3.49 -4.56 6.47
C ILE A 26 -4.57 -5.54 5.98
N GLN A 27 -4.92 -6.53 6.78
CA GLN A 27 -5.96 -7.51 6.42
C GLN A 27 -7.36 -6.91 6.50
N MET A 28 -7.65 -6.04 7.48
CA MET A 28 -8.97 -5.40 7.62
C MET A 28 -9.33 -4.52 6.42
N HIS A 29 -8.34 -3.91 5.77
CA HIS A 29 -8.52 -3.14 4.54
C HIS A 29 -8.45 -4.00 3.27
N GLY A 30 -8.46 -5.34 3.39
CA GLY A 30 -8.38 -6.27 2.25
C GLY A 30 -6.99 -6.43 1.66
N GLY A 31 -5.95 -5.99 2.36
CA GLY A 31 -4.55 -6.19 2.01
C GLY A 31 -4.00 -7.56 2.45
N SER A 32 -2.84 -7.91 1.93
CA SER A 32 -2.07 -9.10 2.31
C SER A 32 -0.61 -8.75 2.54
N ALA A 33 0.06 -9.52 3.38
CA ALA A 33 1.50 -9.45 3.58
C ALA A 33 2.07 -10.86 3.46
N ALA A 34 3.06 -11.03 2.61
CA ALA A 34 3.78 -12.28 2.38
C ALA A 34 5.27 -12.04 2.58
N ILE A 35 5.96 -13.02 3.14
CA ILE A 35 7.42 -12.99 3.26
C ILE A 35 7.99 -13.55 1.95
N GLN A 36 8.89 -12.80 1.33
CA GLN A 36 9.51 -13.19 0.06
C GLN A 36 10.89 -13.80 0.26
N ASN A 37 11.66 -13.26 1.21
CA ASN A 37 13.00 -13.74 1.51
C ASN A 37 13.36 -13.39 2.96
N ILE A 38 14.14 -14.27 3.60
CA ILE A 38 14.74 -14.03 4.92
C ILE A 38 16.21 -14.39 4.80
N ASP A 39 17.10 -13.41 4.98
CA ASP A 39 18.53 -13.61 5.11
C ASP A 39 18.92 -13.46 6.59
N ARG A 40 19.38 -14.55 7.20
CA ARG A 40 19.74 -14.57 8.62
C ARG A 40 21.19 -14.18 8.87
N GLU A 41 22.02 -14.32 7.86
CA GLU A 41 23.45 -14.00 7.96
C GLU A 41 23.62 -12.49 7.92
N GLU A 42 22.87 -11.81 7.05
CA GLU A 42 22.83 -10.36 6.95
C GLU A 42 21.75 -9.70 7.82
N GLY A 43 20.84 -10.48 8.42
CA GLY A 43 19.73 -9.97 9.23
C GLY A 43 18.72 -9.18 8.40
N THR A 44 18.48 -9.56 7.15
CA THR A 44 17.58 -8.86 6.24
C THR A 44 16.31 -9.65 5.95
N VAL A 45 15.17 -8.97 5.88
CA VAL A 45 13.89 -9.57 5.47
C VAL A 45 13.26 -8.78 4.35
N THR A 46 12.74 -9.49 3.36
CA THR A 46 11.94 -8.91 2.28
C THR A 46 10.50 -9.37 2.42
N ILE A 47 9.58 -8.42 2.54
CA ILE A 47 8.14 -8.67 2.55
C ILE A 47 7.48 -8.05 1.32
N GLN A 48 6.50 -8.76 0.78
CA GLN A 48 5.61 -8.24 -0.24
C GLN A 48 4.27 -7.91 0.38
N LEU A 49 3.85 -6.66 0.20
CA LEU A 49 2.55 -6.19 0.65
C LEU A 49 1.65 -6.00 -0.58
N GLY A 50 0.46 -6.61 -0.55
CA GLY A 50 -0.48 -6.66 -1.67
C GLY A 50 -1.95 -6.56 -1.24
N GLY A 51 -2.87 -7.00 -2.10
CA GLY A 51 -4.32 -6.98 -1.86
C GLY A 51 -4.98 -5.65 -2.24
N ALA A 52 -6.15 -5.32 -1.68
CA ALA A 52 -6.91 -4.09 -2.01
C ALA A 52 -6.10 -2.79 -1.81
N CYS A 53 -5.02 -2.84 -1.03
CA CYS A 53 -4.05 -1.75 -0.92
C CYS A 53 -3.19 -1.55 -2.18
N SER A 54 -3.19 -2.44 -3.18
CA SER A 54 -2.46 -2.28 -4.44
C SER A 54 -3.09 -1.21 -5.35
N GLY A 55 -4.36 -0.86 -5.13
CA GLY A 55 -5.05 0.22 -5.87
C GLY A 55 -4.91 1.61 -5.24
N CYS A 56 -4.65 1.70 -3.93
CA CYS A 56 -4.45 2.98 -3.21
C CYS A 56 -3.02 3.17 -2.66
N GLY A 57 -2.13 2.20 -2.86
CA GLY A 57 -0.79 2.17 -2.27
C GLY A 57 -0.83 1.99 -0.75
N ILE A 58 0.01 1.11 -0.21
CA ILE A 58 0.29 1.20 1.23
C ILE A 58 1.08 2.49 1.46
N SER A 59 0.61 3.31 2.39
CA SER A 59 1.28 4.57 2.70
C SER A 59 2.74 4.35 3.08
N PRO A 60 3.67 5.20 2.60
CA PRO A 60 5.08 5.16 3.00
C PRO A 60 5.25 5.25 4.53
N MET A 61 4.33 5.92 5.23
CA MET A 61 4.30 5.94 6.70
C MET A 61 4.09 4.54 7.30
N THR A 62 3.18 3.75 6.72
CA THR A 62 2.92 2.37 7.18
C THR A 62 4.14 1.49 6.93
N ILE A 63 4.77 1.61 5.75
CA ILE A 63 6.00 0.87 5.44
C ILE A 63 7.09 1.21 6.46
N GLN A 64 7.32 2.50 6.71
CA GLN A 64 8.32 2.95 7.67
C GLN A 64 8.01 2.44 9.09
N ALA A 65 6.75 2.48 9.52
CA ALA A 65 6.33 1.95 10.81
C ALA A 65 6.60 0.45 10.94
N ILE A 66 6.36 -0.34 9.87
CA ILE A 66 6.69 -1.77 9.84
C ILE A 66 8.20 -1.95 10.03
N LYS A 67 9.02 -1.25 9.23
CA LYS A 67 10.49 -1.36 9.32
C LYS A 67 10.99 -1.05 10.73
N THR A 68 10.59 0.08 11.30
CA THR A 68 11.06 0.52 12.62
C THR A 68 10.56 -0.36 13.76
N ARG A 69 9.33 -0.88 13.69
CA ARG A 69 8.79 -1.74 14.77
C ARG A 69 9.34 -3.16 14.68
N MET A 70 9.52 -3.70 13.48
CA MET A 70 10.00 -5.06 13.26
C MET A 70 11.42 -5.24 13.78
N THR A 71 12.34 -4.31 13.46
CA THR A 71 13.73 -4.36 13.96
C THR A 71 13.83 -4.13 15.47
N LYS A 72 12.83 -3.49 16.10
CA LYS A 72 12.77 -3.32 17.55
C LYS A 72 12.21 -4.52 18.30
N GLU A 73 11.26 -5.24 17.71
CA GLU A 73 10.58 -6.38 18.34
C GLU A 73 11.28 -7.70 18.03
N ILE A 74 11.94 -7.80 16.88
CA ILE A 74 12.68 -8.98 16.43
C ILE A 74 14.16 -8.56 16.26
N PRO A 75 15.00 -8.73 17.29
CA PRO A 75 16.40 -8.27 17.27
C PRO A 75 17.29 -9.05 16.31
N GLU A 76 16.78 -10.13 15.73
CA GLU A 76 17.44 -10.93 14.68
C GLU A 76 17.35 -10.27 13.29
N ILE A 77 16.58 -9.17 13.16
CA ILE A 77 16.38 -8.45 11.91
C ILE A 77 16.96 -7.04 12.04
N ASP A 78 17.97 -6.75 11.23
CA ASP A 78 18.60 -5.43 11.11
C ASP A 78 17.93 -4.58 10.02
N THR A 79 17.57 -5.19 8.89
CA THR A 79 17.04 -4.46 7.72
C THR A 79 15.76 -5.09 7.18
N VAL A 80 14.77 -4.25 6.87
CA VAL A 80 13.47 -4.67 6.34
C VAL A 80 13.20 -3.99 4.99
N HIS A 81 13.03 -4.79 3.95
CA HIS A 81 12.60 -4.39 2.62
C HIS A 81 11.11 -4.70 2.45
N ALA A 82 10.32 -3.72 2.02
CA ALA A 82 8.90 -3.90 1.81
C ALA A 82 8.55 -3.49 0.38
N ASN A 83 8.11 -4.46 -0.42
CA ASN A 83 7.68 -4.24 -1.79
C ASN A 83 6.16 -4.10 -1.79
N THR A 84 5.69 -2.92 -2.16
CA THR A 84 4.30 -2.69 -2.55
C THR A 84 4.37 -2.58 -4.07
N GLY A 85 3.50 -3.25 -4.83
CA GLY A 85 3.56 -3.29 -6.31
C GLY A 85 3.44 -1.94 -7.05
N MET A 86 3.68 -0.82 -6.37
CA MET A 86 3.73 0.57 -6.82
C MET A 86 5.18 1.09 -6.98
N ASP A 87 6.18 0.21 -6.97
CA ASP A 87 7.57 0.56 -7.29
C ASP A 87 7.66 0.98 -8.76
N GLY A 88 7.34 2.26 -9.02
CA GLY A 88 7.18 2.80 -10.36
C GLY A 88 6.46 4.15 -10.50
N SER A 89 6.24 4.92 -9.44
CA SER A 89 5.72 6.30 -9.60
C SER A 89 6.47 7.36 -8.78
N GLU A 90 7.79 7.24 -8.71
CA GLU A 90 8.64 8.43 -8.60
C GLU A 90 8.81 9.02 -10.00
N GLY A 91 7.98 10.02 -10.34
CA GLY A 91 8.21 10.84 -11.53
C GLY A 91 7.05 10.98 -12.50
N MET A 92 5.91 11.50 -12.05
CA MET A 92 5.02 12.24 -12.95
C MET A 92 4.36 13.41 -12.20
N ALA A 93 5.21 14.37 -11.81
CA ALA A 93 4.83 15.77 -11.84
C ALA A 93 4.68 16.19 -13.32
N GLY A 94 3.68 15.63 -13.99
CA GLY A 94 3.24 16.04 -15.30
C GLY A 94 1.98 16.87 -15.11
N GLY A 95 2.16 18.17 -14.84
CA GLY A 95 1.06 19.12 -14.95
C GLY A 95 0.51 19.07 -16.36
N ALA A 96 -0.59 18.35 -16.54
CA ALA A 96 -1.42 18.43 -17.71
C ALA A 96 -2.84 18.68 -17.22
N SER A 97 -3.18 19.95 -17.02
CA SER A 97 -4.55 20.39 -17.20
C SER A 97 -4.95 19.96 -18.62
N PRO A 98 -5.95 19.09 -18.82
CA PRO A 98 -6.55 18.96 -20.12
C PRO A 98 -7.44 20.19 -20.31
N SER A 99 -6.87 21.15 -21.02
CA SER A 99 -7.51 22.04 -21.99
C SER A 99 -9.02 22.28 -21.81
N MET A 100 -9.37 23.49 -21.37
CA MET A 100 -10.59 24.16 -21.84
C MET A 100 -10.67 24.01 -23.38
N PRO A 101 -11.71 23.38 -23.95
CA PRO A 101 -11.95 23.47 -25.38
C PRO A 101 -12.43 24.89 -25.68
N GLY A 102 -11.56 25.66 -26.32
CA GLY A 102 -11.93 26.96 -26.87
C GLY A 102 -12.93 26.82 -28.00
N ASP A 103 -13.99 27.63 -27.88
CA ASP A 103 -14.58 28.44 -28.94
C ASP A 103 -15.30 27.75 -30.11
N SER A 104 -16.63 27.93 -30.16
CA SER A 104 -17.31 28.62 -31.28
C SER A 104 -18.82 28.42 -31.24
N ARG A 105 -19.54 29.55 -31.07
CA ARG A 105 -20.78 29.98 -31.76
C ARG A 105 -21.75 30.61 -30.78
N GLY A 106 -21.89 31.93 -30.91
CA GLY A 106 -22.92 32.70 -30.24
C GLY A 106 -24.32 32.13 -30.48
N GLY A 107 -25.13 32.24 -29.45
CA GLY A 107 -26.55 31.97 -29.42
C GLY A 107 -27.09 32.61 -28.16
N GLU A 108 -27.73 33.76 -28.37
CA GLU A 108 -28.77 34.37 -27.54
C GLU A 108 -29.20 33.58 -26.29
N ILE A 109 -29.03 34.20 -25.12
CA ILE A 109 -29.79 33.87 -23.91
C ILE A 109 -31.28 34.06 -24.21
N GLY A 110 -31.89 33.01 -24.75
CA GLY A 110 -33.33 32.81 -24.75
C GLY A 110 -33.76 32.42 -23.35
N ASP A 111 -34.63 33.25 -22.80
CA ASP A 111 -35.66 32.96 -21.80
C ASP A 111 -36.42 31.67 -22.15
N ASP A 112 -37.28 31.21 -21.23
CA ASP A 112 -38.09 29.98 -21.26
C ASP A 112 -37.41 28.76 -20.57
N ASP A 113 -38.00 28.01 -19.64
CA ASP A 113 -39.25 28.10 -18.91
C ASP A 113 -39.25 26.94 -17.88
N GLU A 114 -39.67 27.23 -16.66
CA GLU A 114 -40.45 26.37 -15.76
C GLU A 114 -40.01 24.90 -15.49
N GLY A 115 -39.21 24.72 -14.43
CA GLY A 115 -39.09 23.41 -13.76
C GLY A 115 -40.33 23.12 -12.89
N PRO A 116 -40.94 21.91 -12.96
CA PRO A 116 -42.19 21.64 -12.26
C PRO A 116 -41.99 21.55 -10.74
N GLU A 117 -42.70 22.40 -9.99
CA GLU A 117 -42.86 22.29 -8.54
C GLU A 117 -43.62 21.00 -8.18
N ALA A 118 -43.08 20.23 -7.23
CA ALA A 118 -43.74 19.04 -6.69
C ALA A 118 -44.88 19.44 -5.73
N PRO A 119 -46.06 18.81 -5.79
CA PRO A 119 -47.10 19.01 -4.79
C PRO A 119 -46.88 18.08 -3.57
N PHE A 120 -46.83 18.73 -2.39
CA PHE A 120 -47.11 18.29 -1.01
C PHE A 120 -46.80 16.84 -0.59
#